data_AF-A0A453QQX1-F1
#
_entry.id   AF-A0A453QQX1-F1
#
_cell.length_a   1.000
_cell.length_b   1.000
_cell.length_c   1.000
_cell.angle_alpha   90.00
_cell.angle_beta   90.00
_cell.angle_gamma   90.00
#
_symmetry.space_group_name_H-M   'P 1'
#
loop_
_entity.id
_entity.type
_entity.pdbx_description
1 polymer ?
#
loop_
_entity_poly.entity_id
_entity_poly.type
_entity_poly.pdbx_seq_one_letter_code
_entity_poly.pdbx_strand_id
1 'polypeptide(L)'
;PRRWIVYASAGADGGPFFWAALGFKGRSVFRLRSELASEIGIGMNDLVMCVQAGTNGRPTPLVVNLPRRTRTLYIVVLMAGEPAPANVELRYPDVGVE
;
A
#
# COMPACT_ATOMS: atom_id res chain seq x y z
N PRO A 1 4.03 -8.72 15.87
CA PRO A 1 2.57 -8.45 15.88
C PRO A 1 1.94 -9.06 14.61
N ARG A 2 0.77 -9.69 14.71
CA ARG A 2 0.01 -10.18 13.55
C ARG A 2 -1.17 -9.24 13.31
N ARG A 3 -1.45 -8.89 12.05
CA ARG A 3 -2.57 -8.02 11.67
C ARG A 3 -3.13 -8.43 10.31
N TRP A 4 -4.37 -8.03 10.03
CA TRP A 4 -4.92 -8.09 8.69
C TRP A 4 -4.49 -6.87 7.88
N ILE A 5 -4.10 -7.13 6.63
CA ILE A 5 -3.85 -6.13 5.61
C ILE A 5 -4.97 -6.30 4.59
N VAL A 6 -5.80 -5.27 4.44
CA VAL A 6 -6.81 -5.21 3.40
C VAL A 6 -6.23 -4.39 2.26
N TYR A 7 -6.22 -4.91 1.05
CA TYR A 7 -5.62 -4.23 -0.08
C TYR A 7 -6.49 -4.26 -1.32
N ALA A 8 -6.29 -3.28 -2.21
CA ALA A 8 -6.97 -3.21 -3.48
C ALA A 8 -6.08 -2.59 -4.55
N SER A 9 -6.18 -3.09 -5.79
CA SER A 9 -5.59 -2.42 -6.94
C SER A 9 -6.31 -1.10 -7.18
N ALA A 10 -5.58 -0.05 -7.52
CA ALA A 10 -6.21 1.16 -8.02
C ALA A 10 -6.81 0.90 -9.40
N GLY A 11 -8.08 1.22 -9.56
CA GLY A 11 -8.75 1.34 -10.85
C GLY A 11 -8.34 2.62 -11.57
N ALA A 12 -8.83 2.80 -12.79
CA ALA A 12 -8.52 3.96 -13.64
C ALA A 12 -8.97 5.30 -13.02
N ASP A 13 -9.92 5.27 -12.09
CA ASP A 13 -10.41 6.42 -11.33
C ASP A 13 -9.64 6.66 -10.02
N GLY A 14 -8.58 5.89 -9.75
CA GLY A 14 -7.82 5.91 -8.50
C GLY A 14 -8.57 5.35 -7.29
N GLY A 15 -9.78 4.83 -7.51
CA GLY A 15 -10.53 4.08 -6.51
C GLY A 15 -10.10 2.62 -6.45
N PRO A 16 -10.43 1.89 -5.38
CA PRO A 16 -10.11 0.47 -5.25
C PRO A 16 -11.00 -0.39 -6.18
N PHE A 17 -10.40 -1.16 -7.09
CA PHE A 17 -11.12 -1.98 -8.08
C PHE A 17 -11.52 -3.38 -7.54
N PHE A 18 -10.74 -3.95 -6.62
CA PHE A 18 -11.04 -5.23 -5.97
C PHE A 18 -10.38 -5.32 -4.59
N TRP A 19 -11.15 -5.59 -3.53
CA TRP A 19 -10.62 -5.73 -2.17
C TRP A 19 -10.26 -7.18 -1.84
N ALA A 20 -9.04 -7.40 -1.36
CA ALA A 20 -8.54 -8.66 -0.85
C ALA A 20 -7.94 -8.47 0.55
N ALA A 21 -7.69 -9.57 1.28
CA ALA A 21 -7.13 -9.53 2.62
C ALA A 21 -6.01 -10.57 2.81
N LEU A 22 -4.91 -10.13 3.44
CA LEU A 22 -3.74 -10.93 3.76
C LEU A 22 -3.44 -10.87 5.27
N GLY A 23 -3.15 -12.01 5.87
CA GLY A 23 -2.68 -12.08 7.25
C GLY A 23 -1.18 -11.83 7.35
N PHE A 24 -0.77 -10.65 7.83
CA PHE A 24 0.64 -10.27 7.89
C PHE A 24 1.23 -10.41 9.30
N LYS A 25 2.40 -11.05 9.42
CA LYS A 25 3.18 -11.13 10.66
C LYS A 25 4.45 -10.30 10.57
N GLY A 26 4.44 -9.15 11.24
CA GLY A 26 5.63 -8.31 11.36
C GLY A 26 5.33 -6.82 11.39
N ARG A 27 6.38 -6.06 11.09
CA ARG A 27 6.32 -4.59 10.92
C ARG A 27 7.10 -4.10 9.71
N SER A 28 7.90 -4.95 9.06
CA SER A 28 8.75 -4.51 7.95
C SER A 28 7.88 -4.19 6.73
N VAL A 29 7.98 -2.96 6.24
CA VAL A 29 7.30 -2.56 4.99
C VAL A 29 7.88 -3.31 3.79
N PHE A 30 9.19 -3.55 3.80
CA PHE A 30 9.87 -4.35 2.77
C PHE A 30 9.33 -5.79 2.73
N ARG A 31 9.18 -6.42 3.90
CA ARG A 31 8.63 -7.77 4.00
C ARG A 31 7.16 -7.80 3.58
N LEU A 32 6.37 -6.80 3.99
CA LEU A 32 4.98 -6.68 3.55
C LEU A 32 4.88 -6.56 2.03
N ARG A 33 5.74 -5.73 1.41
CA ARG A 33 5.79 -5.57 -0.05
C ARG A 33 6.12 -6.89 -0.74
N SER A 34 7.10 -7.63 -0.22
CA SER A 34 7.46 -8.94 -0.77
C SER A 34 6.32 -9.96 -0.66
N GLU A 35 5.63 -10.02 0.48
CA GLU A 35 4.49 -10.94 0.65
C GLU A 35 3.31 -10.56 -0.27
N LEU A 36 2.98 -9.26 -0.38
CA LEU A 36 1.93 -8.79 -1.29
C LEU A 36 2.29 -8.98 -2.77
N ALA A 37 3.52 -8.71 -3.18
CA ALA A 37 3.96 -8.92 -4.55
C ALA A 37 3.87 -10.40 -4.95
N SER A 38 4.23 -11.31 -4.02
CA SER A 38 4.07 -12.75 -4.22
C SER A 38 2.59 -13.17 -4.31
N GLU A 39 1.73 -12.60 -3.47
CA GLU A 39 0.27 -12.88 -3.49
C GLU A 39 -0.39 -12.41 -4.80
N ILE A 40 0.07 -11.27 -5.33
CA ILE A 40 -0.46 -10.68 -6.58
C ILE A 40 0.19 -11.31 -7.83
N GLY A 41 1.39 -11.89 -7.72
CA GLY A 41 2.14 -12.49 -8.83
C GLY A 41 2.94 -11.47 -9.66
N ILE A 42 3.47 -10.42 -9.02
CA ILE A 42 4.24 -9.35 -9.68
C ILE A 42 5.62 -9.17 -9.03
N GLY A 43 6.51 -8.44 -9.69
CA GLY A 43 7.79 -8.06 -9.11
C GLY A 43 7.62 -7.12 -7.92
N MET A 44 8.44 -7.29 -6.88
CA MET A 44 8.40 -6.42 -5.69
C MET A 44 8.68 -4.95 -6.02
N ASN A 45 9.53 -4.69 -7.02
CA ASN A 45 9.87 -3.34 -7.46
C ASN A 45 8.77 -2.72 -8.33
N ASP A 46 7.86 -3.56 -8.84
CA ASP A 46 6.71 -3.14 -9.63
C ASP A 46 5.49 -2.82 -8.75
N LEU A 47 5.63 -2.95 -7.43
CA LEU A 47 4.55 -2.76 -6.46
C LEU A 47 4.80 -1.51 -5.61
N VAL A 48 3.98 -0.48 -5.82
CA VAL A 48 3.86 0.65 -4.90
C VAL A 48 2.69 0.40 -3.95
N MET A 49 2.95 0.56 -2.64
CA MET A 49 1.94 0.45 -1.59
C MET A 49 1.64 1.82 -1.02
N CYS A 50 0.36 2.19 -0.94
CA CYS A 50 -0.10 3.43 -0.36
C CYS A 50 -1.11 3.17 0.76
N VAL A 51 -1.08 3.97 1.82
CA VAL A 51 -2.16 4.01 2.82
C VAL A 51 -3.15 5.08 2.40
N GLN A 52 -4.44 4.79 2.53
CA GLN A 52 -5.50 5.74 2.25
C GLN A 52 -6.38 5.94 3.49
N ALA A 53 -6.55 7.20 3.89
CA ALA A 53 -7.41 7.56 5.01
C ALA A 53 -8.88 7.63 4.54
N GLY A 54 -9.59 6.50 4.63
CA GLY A 54 -10.97 6.39 4.14
C GLY A 54 -11.06 6.40 2.61
N THR A 55 -12.29 6.47 2.08
CA THR A 55 -12.55 6.35 0.63
C THR A 55 -12.11 7.56 -0.19
N ASN A 56 -12.03 8.73 0.43
CA ASN A 56 -11.73 9.99 -0.25
C ASN A 56 -10.38 10.58 0.18
N GLY A 57 -9.68 9.92 1.10
CA GLY A 57 -8.33 10.32 1.47
C GLY A 57 -7.39 10.15 0.29
N ARG A 58 -6.41 11.04 0.16
CA ARG A 58 -5.38 10.92 -0.88
C ARG A 58 -4.46 9.75 -0.54
N PRO A 59 -4.15 8.83 -1.49
CA PRO A 59 -3.18 7.78 -1.24
C PRO A 59 -1.81 8.36 -0.88
N THR A 60 -1.23 7.86 0.21
CA THR A 60 0.09 8.27 0.70
C THR A 60 1.05 7.07 0.67
N PRO A 61 2.21 7.15 0.01
CA PRO A 61 3.17 6.05 -0.06
C PRO A 61 3.55 5.50 1.32
N LEU A 62 3.46 4.19 1.48
CA LEU A 62 3.92 3.49 2.67
C LEU A 62 5.42 3.22 2.53
N VAL A 63 6.23 4.09 3.13
CA VAL A 63 7.70 4.02 3.10
C VAL A 63 8.32 3.63 4.44
N VAL A 64 7.54 3.67 5.52
CA VAL A 64 7.99 3.34 6.88
C VAL A 64 7.42 2.03 7.39
N ASN A 65 8.10 1.43 8.37
CA ASN A 65 7.65 0.22 9.04
C ASN A 65 6.30 0.41 9.75
N LEU A 66 5.49 -0.65 9.76
CA LEU A 66 4.16 -0.63 10.35
C LEU A 66 4.21 -0.34 11.87
N PRO A 67 3.22 0.40 12.40
CA PRO A 67 3.16 0.71 13.82
C PRO A 67 3.03 -0.57 14.66
N ARG A 68 3.44 -0.52 15.93
CA ARG A 68 3.31 -1.69 16.85
C ARG A 68 1.87 -2.13 17.04
N ARG A 69 0.92 -1.19 16.97
CA ARG A 69 -0.53 -1.48 17.06
C ARG A 69 -0.97 -2.35 15.89
N THR A 70 -1.83 -3.32 16.18
CA THR A 70 -2.30 -4.38 15.25
C THR A 70 -3.63 -4.05 14.57
N ARG A 71 -3.99 -2.77 14.46
CA ARG A 71 -5.19 -2.36 13.71
C ARG A 71 -5.07 -2.81 12.26
N THR A 72 -6.20 -3.17 11.65
CA THR A 72 -6.30 -3.45 10.22
C THR A 72 -5.78 -2.25 9.44
N LEU A 73 -4.96 -2.51 8.44
CA LEU A 73 -4.43 -1.49 7.54
C LEU A 73 -5.06 -1.66 6.17
N TYR A 74 -5.53 -0.55 5.60
CA TYR A 74 -6.04 -0.47 4.24
C TYR A 74 -4.93 0.06 3.34
N ILE A 75 -4.57 -0.72 2.33
CA ILE A 75 -3.48 -0.43 1.41
C ILE A 75 -4.00 -0.41 -0.03
N VAL A 76 -3.78 0.68 -0.73
CA VAL A 76 -3.97 0.72 -2.18
C VAL A 76 -2.66 0.30 -2.83
N VAL A 77 -2.74 -0.65 -3.76
CA VAL A 77 -1.59 -1.11 -4.55
C VAL A 77 -1.64 -0.51 -5.95
N LEU A 78 -0.49 -0.02 -6.41
CA LEU A 78 -0.30 0.55 -7.73
C LEU A 78 0.84 -0.19 -8.42
N MET A 79 0.68 -0.44 -9.72
CA MET A 79 1.75 -0.99 -10.55
C MET A 79 2.74 0.12 -10.89
N ALA A 80 4.03 -0.10 -10.65
CA ALA A 80 5.07 0.83 -11.04
C ALA A 80 5.19 0.87 -12.57
N GLY A 81 5.36 2.07 -13.13
CA GLY A 81 5.44 2.29 -14.58
C GLY A 81 4.09 2.57 -15.25
N GLU A 82 2.97 2.19 -14.62
CA GLU A 82 1.66 2.71 -15.02
C GLU A 82 1.50 4.13 -14.48
N PRO A 83 0.96 5.08 -15.27
CA PRO A 83 0.62 6.38 -14.76
C PRO A 83 -0.38 6.18 -13.62
N ALA A 84 0.04 6.57 -12.41
CA ALA A 84 -0.89 6.61 -11.30
C ALA A 84 -2.10 7.47 -11.74
N PRO A 85 -3.36 7.03 -11.49
CA PRO A 85 -4.54 7.79 -11.85
C PRO A 85 -4.38 9.25 -11.41
N ALA A 86 -4.93 10.22 -12.15
CA ALA A 86 -4.65 11.64 -11.93
C ALA A 86 -4.92 12.14 -10.48
N ASN A 87 -5.79 11.45 -9.74
CA ASN A 87 -6.08 11.68 -8.32
C ASN A 87 -5.11 10.99 -7.33
N VAL A 88 -4.16 10.22 -7.84
CA VAL A 88 -3.13 9.45 -7.12
C VAL A 88 -1.74 9.98 -7.50
N GLU A 89 -1.58 11.30 -7.59
CA GLU A 89 -0.25 11.91 -7.68
C GLU A 89 0.54 11.53 -6.41
N LEU A 90 1.50 10.61 -6.53
CA LEU A 90 2.27 10.12 -5.38
C LEU A 90 3.10 11.24 -4.79
N ARG A 91 2.70 11.74 -3.62
CA ARG A 91 3.54 12.62 -2.81
C ARG A 91 4.11 11.83 -1.67
N TYR A 92 5.43 11.70 -1.67
CA TYR A 92 6.14 11.10 -0.58
C TYR A 92 6.06 12.03 0.63
N PRO A 93 5.81 11.50 1.84
CA PRO A 93 5.93 12.31 3.03
C PRO A 93 7.34 12.91 3.11
N ASP A 94 7.45 14.16 3.54
CA ASP A 94 8.72 14.80 3.83
C ASP A 94 9.33 14.14 5.06
N VAL A 95 10.15 13.12 4.81
CA VAL A 95 10.99 12.47 5.82
C VAL A 95 12.27 13.29 5.92
N GLY A 96 12.13 14.52 6.44
CA GLY A 96 13.26 15.33 6.85
C GLY A 96 14.14 14.51 7.80
N VAL A 97 15.42 14.45 7.51
CA VAL A 97 16.43 13.90 8.42
C VAL A 97 16.68 14.99 9.46
N GLU A 98 16.22 14.79 10.69
CA GLU A 98 16.73 15.52 11.86
C GLU A 98 17.85 14.71 12.52
#